data_AF-A0A6M5FBB3-F1
#
_entry.id   AF-A0A6M5FBB3-F1
#
_cell.length_a   1.000
_cell.length_b   1.000
_cell.length_c   1.000
_cell.angle_alpha   90.00
_cell.angle_beta   90.00
_cell.angle_gamma   90.00
#
_symmetry.space_group_name_H-M   'P 1'
#
loop_
_entity.id
_entity.type
_entity.pdbx_description
1 polymer ?
#
loop_
_entity_poly.entity_id
_entity_poly.type
_entity_poly.pdbx_seq_one_letter_code
_entity_poly.pdbx_strand_id
1 'polypeptide(L)'
;MTAYYTTLQDILEEAGLHHVENGVALSGVVDGINTTFTTDRKPITDRNFDDTVTVDDFVVFVDGVPVKAVSVNEAFGVIELEKAPKHNSVVTIDYSYASVPLRVVGLARKAAIAWIDKSMEGVDPCAPYGKYGREIPGRVVELCTNYAAARLLIREYGFNQDIEGTSKDGYKRLEVVKQDMQEFVKSGGVCGDGSDGLSAGFGAVGARCDGDLFGDFPDRRHPRNDDYYERED
;
A
#
# COMPACT_ATOMS: atom_id res chain seq x y z
N MET A 1 1.53 -5.93 20.66
CA MET A 1 0.96 -5.42 19.40
C MET A 1 1.36 -6.40 18.30
N THR A 2 0.42 -6.92 17.51
CA THR A 2 0.75 -7.80 16.39
C THR A 2 1.23 -6.92 15.24
N ALA A 3 2.48 -7.09 14.79
CA ALA A 3 2.98 -6.37 13.63
C ALA A 3 2.28 -6.88 12.36
N TYR A 4 1.88 -5.98 11.47
CA TYR A 4 1.41 -6.34 10.15
C TYR A 4 2.61 -6.43 9.21
N TYR A 5 2.69 -7.52 8.43
CA TYR A 5 3.83 -7.75 7.53
C TYR A 5 3.77 -6.92 6.25
N THR A 6 2.61 -6.38 5.91
CA THR A 6 2.36 -5.65 4.66
C THR A 6 1.14 -4.76 4.84
N THR A 7 1.01 -3.72 4.02
CA THR A 7 -0.14 -2.79 4.07
C THR A 7 -1.35 -3.38 3.34
N LEU A 8 -2.53 -2.82 3.58
CA LEU A 8 -3.74 -3.18 2.84
C LEU A 8 -3.64 -2.71 1.39
N GLN A 9 -3.01 -1.56 1.15
CA GLN A 9 -2.76 -1.03 -0.19
C GLN A 9 -1.86 -1.98 -1.00
N ASP A 10 -0.74 -2.45 -0.44
CA ASP A 10 0.14 -3.44 -1.11
C ASP A 10 -0.64 -4.68 -1.56
N ILE A 11 -1.50 -5.20 -0.69
CA ILE A 11 -2.32 -6.39 -1.00
C ILE A 11 -3.32 -6.09 -2.13
N LEU A 12 -3.94 -4.91 -2.11
CA LEU A 12 -4.91 -4.50 -3.12
C LEU A 12 -4.25 -4.28 -4.48
N GLU A 13 -3.11 -3.60 -4.52
CA GLU A 13 -2.32 -3.37 -5.74
C GLU A 13 -1.82 -4.69 -6.32
N GLU A 14 -1.26 -5.55 -5.47
CA GLU A 14 -0.78 -6.87 -5.88
C GLU A 14 -1.92 -7.78 -6.39
N ALA A 15 -3.13 -7.64 -5.84
CA ALA A 15 -4.31 -8.33 -6.32
C ALA A 15 -4.95 -7.69 -7.56
N GLY A 16 -4.50 -6.51 -8.01
CA GLY A 16 -5.13 -5.76 -9.09
C GLY A 16 -6.52 -5.22 -8.75
N LEU A 17 -6.81 -5.04 -7.47
CA LEU A 17 -8.10 -4.59 -6.94
C LEU A 17 -8.09 -3.13 -6.47
N HIS A 18 -6.94 -2.45 -6.60
CA HIS A 18 -6.78 -1.02 -6.34
C HIS A 18 -6.98 -0.22 -7.63
N HIS A 19 -7.84 0.79 -7.60
CA HIS A 19 -8.16 1.61 -8.76
C HIS A 19 -8.06 3.09 -8.39
N VAL A 20 -7.50 3.89 -9.31
CA VAL A 20 -7.37 5.34 -9.16
C VAL A 20 -8.33 6.02 -10.13
N GLU A 21 -9.09 7.00 -9.65
CA GLU A 21 -9.93 7.86 -10.49
C GLU A 21 -9.62 9.33 -10.23
N ASN A 22 -9.64 10.13 -11.29
CA ASN A 22 -9.41 11.57 -11.23
C ASN A 22 -10.56 12.32 -11.91
N GLY A 23 -10.95 13.46 -11.35
CA GLY A 23 -11.98 14.34 -11.89
C GLY A 23 -13.38 13.75 -11.85
N VAL A 24 -13.67 12.84 -10.92
CA VAL A 24 -14.99 12.18 -10.83
C VAL A 24 -15.98 13.12 -10.16
N ALA A 25 -17.16 13.29 -10.75
CA ALA A 25 -18.21 14.10 -10.16
C ALA A 25 -18.74 13.46 -8.88
N LEU A 26 -18.86 14.25 -7.80
CA LEU A 26 -19.47 13.80 -6.57
C LEU A 26 -21.00 13.94 -6.63
N SER A 27 -21.69 12.97 -6.05
CA SER A 27 -23.15 13.02 -5.86
C SER A 27 -23.50 13.84 -4.62
N GLY A 28 -24.41 14.81 -4.77
CA GLY A 28 -24.89 15.67 -3.69
C GLY A 28 -25.59 16.91 -4.23
N VAL A 29 -26.47 17.51 -3.43
CA VAL A 29 -27.13 18.77 -3.80
C VAL A 29 -26.14 19.91 -3.56
N VAL A 30 -25.96 20.79 -4.55
CA VAL A 30 -25.07 21.96 -4.46
C VAL A 30 -25.92 23.22 -4.34
N ASP A 31 -26.41 23.51 -3.13
CA ASP A 31 -27.36 24.57 -2.83
C ASP A 31 -26.76 25.78 -2.07
N GLY A 32 -25.47 25.77 -1.77
CA GLY A 32 -24.83 26.78 -0.92
C GLY A 32 -24.89 26.48 0.58
N ILE A 33 -25.49 25.35 0.99
CA ILE A 33 -25.68 24.94 2.38
C ILE A 33 -25.11 23.55 2.63
N ASN A 34 -25.32 22.61 1.71
CA ASN A 34 -24.85 21.24 1.84
C ASN A 34 -23.31 21.15 1.80
N THR A 35 -22.76 20.42 2.77
CA THR A 35 -21.32 20.13 2.89
C THR A 35 -20.99 18.66 2.60
N THR A 36 -22.01 17.80 2.49
CA THR A 36 -21.83 16.35 2.41
C THR A 36 -22.06 15.84 1.00
N PHE A 37 -21.11 15.07 0.50
CA PHE A 37 -21.08 14.53 -0.85
C PHE A 37 -20.72 13.05 -0.83
N THR A 38 -21.06 12.31 -1.87
CA THR A 38 -20.80 10.87 -1.96
C THR A 38 -20.15 10.47 -3.27
N THR A 39 -19.20 9.53 -3.21
CA THR A 39 -18.60 8.89 -4.38
C THR A 39 -19.47 7.75 -4.91
N ASP A 40 -19.40 7.49 -6.20
CA ASP A 40 -20.11 6.36 -6.82
C ASP A 40 -19.42 5.02 -6.48
N ARG A 41 -18.08 4.98 -6.57
CA ARG A 41 -17.27 3.80 -6.22
C ARG A 41 -16.85 3.85 -4.75
N LYS A 42 -16.82 2.67 -4.15
CA LYS A 42 -16.56 2.44 -2.73
C LYS A 42 -16.08 1.01 -2.50
N PRO A 43 -15.30 0.75 -1.43
CA PRO A 43 -14.80 1.74 -0.47
C PRO A 43 -13.69 2.62 -1.05
N ILE A 44 -13.54 3.83 -0.49
CA ILE A 44 -12.34 4.66 -0.70
C ILE A 44 -11.14 3.94 -0.05
N THR A 45 -9.97 4.01 -0.68
CA THR A 45 -8.74 3.34 -0.21
C THR A 45 -7.64 4.34 0.16
N ASP A 46 -6.74 3.86 1.01
CA ASP A 46 -5.48 4.49 1.38
C ASP A 46 -4.59 4.70 0.13
N ARG A 47 -3.81 5.79 0.12
CA ARG A 47 -2.81 6.11 -0.91
C ARG A 47 -1.41 6.37 -0.36
N ASN A 48 -1.25 6.41 0.97
CA ASN A 48 -0.01 6.76 1.65
C ASN A 48 0.64 5.57 2.39
N PHE A 49 0.03 4.38 2.32
CA PHE A 49 0.52 3.13 2.91
C PHE A 49 0.50 3.10 4.45
N ASP A 50 -0.33 3.91 5.12
CA ASP A 50 -0.47 3.94 6.58
C ASP A 50 -1.63 3.06 7.13
N ASP A 51 -2.31 2.31 6.26
CA ASP A 51 -3.48 1.45 6.54
C ASP A 51 -4.74 2.21 7.02
N THR A 52 -4.75 3.54 6.98
CA THR A 52 -5.83 4.38 7.50
C THR A 52 -6.33 5.34 6.43
N VAL A 53 -7.60 5.20 6.04
CA VAL A 53 -8.19 6.15 5.10
C VAL A 53 -8.54 7.45 5.82
N THR A 54 -7.91 8.54 5.41
CA THR A 54 -8.09 9.88 5.94
C THR A 54 -8.35 10.90 4.82
N VAL A 55 -8.47 12.18 5.17
CA VAL A 55 -8.63 13.26 4.19
C VAL A 55 -7.38 13.52 3.35
N ASP A 56 -6.23 12.93 3.73
CA ASP A 56 -4.97 13.07 2.98
C ASP A 56 -4.90 12.10 1.78
N ASP A 57 -5.81 11.12 1.69
CA ASP A 57 -5.85 10.10 0.63
C ASP A 57 -6.65 10.52 -0.62
N PHE A 58 -7.23 11.72 -0.61
CA PHE A 58 -7.99 12.23 -1.75
C PHE A 58 -7.96 13.75 -1.80
N VAL A 59 -8.31 14.30 -2.96
CA VAL A 59 -8.44 15.75 -3.14
C VAL A 59 -9.78 16.05 -3.76
N VAL A 60 -10.58 16.89 -3.10
CA VAL A 60 -11.84 17.40 -3.65
C VAL A 60 -11.61 18.75 -4.29
N PHE A 61 -12.25 18.99 -5.43
CA PHE A 61 -12.23 20.24 -6.16
C PHE A 61 -13.63 20.82 -6.27
N VAL A 62 -13.72 22.14 -6.13
CA VAL A 62 -14.92 22.93 -6.44
C VAL A 62 -14.56 23.88 -7.57
N ASP A 63 -15.23 23.74 -8.72
CA ASP A 63 -14.94 24.51 -9.94
C ASP A 63 -13.44 24.47 -10.33
N GLY A 64 -12.79 23.31 -10.13
CA GLY A 64 -11.38 23.09 -10.44
C GLY A 64 -10.38 23.57 -9.37
N VAL A 65 -10.86 24.14 -8.25
CA VAL A 65 -10.00 24.60 -7.14
C VAL A 65 -10.04 23.58 -6.00
N PRO A 66 -8.89 23.12 -5.49
CA PRO A 66 -8.86 22.18 -4.38
C PRO A 66 -9.48 22.80 -3.12
N VAL A 67 -10.32 22.04 -2.44
CA VAL A 67 -10.99 22.42 -1.20
C VAL A 67 -10.71 21.41 -0.10
N LYS A 68 -10.84 21.85 1.15
CA LYS A 68 -10.54 21.04 2.32
C LYS A 68 -11.74 20.16 2.69
N ALA A 69 -11.51 18.86 2.80
CA ALA A 69 -12.41 17.93 3.47
C ALA A 69 -12.11 17.88 4.98
N VAL A 70 -13.14 17.60 5.78
CA VAL A 70 -13.02 17.52 7.26
C VAL A 70 -13.29 16.11 7.77
N SER A 71 -14.03 15.30 7.03
CA SER A 71 -14.30 13.92 7.39
C SER A 71 -14.53 13.05 6.15
N VAL A 72 -14.27 11.76 6.29
CA VAL A 72 -14.53 10.73 5.29
C VAL A 72 -15.13 9.51 5.98
N ASN A 73 -16.12 8.90 5.34
CA ASN A 73 -16.57 7.55 5.61
C ASN A 73 -16.21 6.69 4.41
N GLU A 74 -15.10 5.97 4.53
CA GLU A 74 -14.46 5.23 3.47
C GLU A 74 -15.34 4.08 2.96
N ALA A 75 -16.10 3.42 3.85
CA ALA A 75 -16.95 2.29 3.50
C ALA A 75 -18.14 2.71 2.61
N PHE A 76 -18.70 3.90 2.85
CA PHE A 76 -19.85 4.41 2.12
C PHE A 76 -19.50 5.49 1.09
N GLY A 77 -18.25 5.92 1.03
CA GLY A 77 -17.79 6.97 0.12
C GLY A 77 -18.33 8.36 0.47
N VAL A 78 -18.66 8.61 1.73
CA VAL A 78 -19.23 9.90 2.18
C VAL A 78 -18.09 10.84 2.55
N ILE A 79 -18.12 12.07 2.05
CA ILE A 79 -17.10 13.09 2.29
C ILE A 79 -17.81 14.36 2.76
N GLU A 80 -17.26 14.97 3.81
CA GLU A 80 -17.73 16.25 4.31
C GLU A 80 -16.69 17.33 4.02
N LEU A 81 -17.12 18.44 3.43
CA LEU A 81 -16.29 19.59 3.13
C LEU A 81 -16.34 20.62 4.27
N GLU A 82 -15.25 21.34 4.49
CA GLU A 82 -15.18 22.39 5.51
C GLU A 82 -16.16 23.54 5.23
N LYS A 83 -16.48 23.79 3.95
CA LYS A 83 -17.39 24.85 3.50
C LYS A 83 -18.30 24.33 2.40
N ALA A 84 -19.57 24.73 2.46
CA ALA A 84 -20.54 24.43 1.42
C ALA A 84 -20.13 25.12 0.09
N PRO A 85 -20.06 24.38 -1.03
CA PRO A 85 -19.83 24.98 -2.34
C PRO A 85 -20.98 25.92 -2.72
N LYS A 86 -20.69 26.96 -3.51
CA LYS A 86 -21.73 27.90 -3.97
C LYS A 86 -22.78 27.18 -4.81
N HIS A 87 -24.01 27.68 -4.79
CA HIS A 87 -25.11 27.11 -5.57
C HIS A 87 -24.71 26.90 -7.05
N ASN A 88 -24.97 25.70 -7.59
CA ASN A 88 -24.59 25.24 -8.93
C ASN A 88 -23.08 25.07 -9.22
N SER A 89 -22.19 25.13 -8.23
CA SER A 89 -20.77 24.76 -8.46
C SER A 89 -20.62 23.28 -8.84
N VAL A 90 -19.56 22.97 -9.59
CA VAL A 90 -19.19 21.60 -9.93
C VAL A 90 -18.23 21.07 -8.87
N VAL A 91 -18.57 19.92 -8.27
CA VAL A 91 -17.74 19.27 -7.25
C VAL A 91 -17.19 17.96 -7.79
N THR A 92 -15.87 17.84 -7.85
CA THR A 92 -15.17 16.64 -8.34
C THR A 92 -14.14 16.13 -7.35
N ILE A 93 -13.69 14.89 -7.50
CA ILE A 93 -12.70 14.25 -6.63
C ILE A 93 -11.65 13.46 -7.41
N ASP A 94 -10.43 13.49 -6.89
CA ASP A 94 -9.34 12.56 -7.22
C ASP A 94 -9.13 11.63 -6.00
N TYR A 95 -9.35 10.33 -6.19
CA TYR A 95 -9.33 9.34 -5.10
C TYR A 95 -8.99 7.94 -5.63
N SER A 96 -8.76 7.02 -4.70
CA SER A 96 -8.63 5.61 -4.99
C SER A 96 -9.76 4.80 -4.36
N TYR A 97 -10.13 3.69 -4.99
CA TYR A 97 -11.13 2.76 -4.48
C TYR A 97 -10.70 1.31 -4.65
N ALA A 98 -11.30 0.43 -3.85
CA ALA A 98 -11.13 -1.02 -3.97
C ALA A 98 -12.37 -1.69 -4.54
N SER A 99 -12.15 -2.74 -5.33
CA SER A 99 -13.21 -3.65 -5.77
C SER A 99 -13.72 -4.59 -4.67
N VAL A 100 -13.13 -4.53 -3.47
CA VAL A 100 -13.46 -5.35 -2.30
C VAL A 100 -13.51 -4.52 -1.02
N PRO A 101 -14.34 -4.88 -0.02
CA PRO A 101 -14.35 -4.19 1.26
C PRO A 101 -12.99 -4.30 2.00
N LEU A 102 -12.46 -3.20 2.56
CA LEU A 102 -11.18 -3.18 3.28
C LEU A 102 -11.11 -4.20 4.44
N ARG A 103 -12.24 -4.44 5.13
CA ARG A 103 -12.35 -5.49 6.16
C ARG A 103 -11.97 -6.88 5.63
N VAL A 104 -12.30 -7.18 4.39
CA VAL A 104 -11.99 -8.46 3.75
C VAL A 104 -10.48 -8.57 3.50
N VAL A 105 -9.86 -7.51 3.00
CA VAL A 105 -8.40 -7.42 2.79
C VAL A 105 -7.68 -7.65 4.12
N GLY A 106 -8.13 -7.00 5.19
CA GLY A 106 -7.58 -7.20 6.54
C GLY A 106 -7.73 -8.63 7.07
N LEU A 107 -8.80 -9.34 6.72
CA LEU A 107 -8.95 -10.77 7.05
C LEU A 107 -7.99 -11.65 6.23
N ALA A 108 -7.79 -11.34 4.95
CA ALA A 108 -6.82 -12.04 4.10
C ALA A 108 -5.39 -11.85 4.63
N ARG A 109 -5.02 -10.61 5.00
CA ARG A 109 -3.74 -10.29 5.65
C ARG A 109 -3.52 -11.08 6.93
N LYS A 110 -4.50 -11.05 7.85
CA LYS A 110 -4.41 -11.79 9.13
C LYS A 110 -4.21 -13.29 8.90
N ALA A 111 -4.87 -13.85 7.91
CA ALA A 111 -4.71 -15.26 7.59
C ALA A 111 -3.35 -15.58 6.94
N ALA A 112 -2.79 -14.67 6.12
CA ALA A 112 -1.46 -14.80 5.57
C ALA A 112 -0.39 -14.79 6.67
N ILE A 113 -0.46 -13.82 7.59
CA ILE A 113 0.43 -13.72 8.76
C ILE A 113 0.36 -15.01 9.59
N ALA A 114 -0.84 -15.46 9.95
CA ALA A 114 -1.01 -16.68 10.74
C ALA A 114 -0.47 -17.93 10.04
N TRP A 115 -0.58 -18.00 8.71
CA TRP A 115 -0.04 -19.10 7.92
C TRP A 115 1.50 -19.09 7.89
N ILE A 116 2.11 -17.92 7.71
CA ILE A 116 3.57 -17.75 7.73
C ILE A 116 4.12 -18.07 9.11
N ASP A 117 3.54 -17.48 10.16
CA ASP A 117 3.99 -17.68 11.55
C ASP A 117 3.97 -19.14 11.95
N LYS A 118 2.88 -19.84 11.60
CA LYS A 118 2.75 -21.27 11.87
C LYS A 118 3.74 -22.11 11.06
N SER A 119 4.04 -21.71 9.84
CA SER A 119 4.96 -22.45 8.97
C SER A 119 6.42 -22.25 9.37
N MET A 120 6.75 -21.12 10.00
CA MET A 120 8.08 -20.80 10.53
C MET A 120 8.25 -21.12 12.01
N GLU A 121 7.20 -21.56 12.68
CA GLU A 121 7.24 -21.97 14.09
C GLU A 121 8.22 -23.14 14.27
N GLY A 122 9.26 -22.92 15.07
CA GLY A 122 10.33 -23.90 15.31
C GLY A 122 11.36 -24.01 14.18
N VAL A 123 11.21 -23.24 13.09
CA VAL A 123 12.17 -23.14 11.99
C VAL A 123 13.05 -21.91 12.17
N ASP A 124 12.43 -20.73 12.32
CA ASP A 124 13.12 -19.46 12.50
C ASP A 124 12.78 -18.85 13.87
N PRO A 125 13.78 -18.62 14.75
CA PRO A 125 13.55 -18.00 16.06
C PRO A 125 13.04 -16.55 15.98
N CYS A 126 13.14 -15.90 14.83
CA CYS A 126 12.60 -14.55 14.60
C CYS A 126 11.11 -14.54 14.24
N ALA A 127 10.49 -15.68 13.96
CA ALA A 127 9.05 -15.76 13.81
C ALA A 127 8.35 -15.75 15.19
N PRO A 128 7.21 -15.06 15.37
CA PRO A 128 6.61 -14.04 14.51
C PRO A 128 7.49 -12.80 14.33
N TYR A 129 7.54 -12.31 13.09
CA TYR A 129 8.38 -11.20 12.66
C TYR A 129 7.83 -9.84 13.14
N GLY A 130 8.64 -8.79 13.09
CA GLY A 130 8.22 -7.44 13.53
C GLY A 130 8.14 -7.26 15.05
N LYS A 131 8.46 -8.28 15.85
CA LYS A 131 8.54 -8.17 17.31
C LYS A 131 9.67 -7.23 17.72
N TYR A 132 9.45 -6.47 18.79
CA TYR A 132 10.42 -5.54 19.38
C TYR A 132 10.93 -4.46 18.40
N GLY A 133 10.15 -4.11 17.38
CA GLY A 133 10.53 -3.10 16.39
C GLY A 133 11.59 -3.57 15.39
N ARG A 134 11.85 -4.89 15.30
CA ARG A 134 12.69 -5.45 14.24
C ARG A 134 12.01 -5.25 12.90
N GLU A 135 12.80 -4.94 11.88
CA GLU A 135 12.33 -4.88 10.50
C GLU A 135 11.79 -6.25 10.07
N ILE A 136 10.66 -6.24 9.36
CA ILE A 136 10.09 -7.46 8.78
C ILE A 136 10.89 -7.78 7.52
N PRO A 137 11.44 -9.00 7.37
CA PRO A 137 12.23 -9.34 6.20
C PRO A 137 11.44 -9.20 4.90
N GLY A 138 12.05 -8.63 3.85
CA GLY A 138 11.38 -8.43 2.56
C GLY A 138 10.73 -9.70 2.00
N ARG A 139 11.37 -10.87 2.17
CA ARG A 139 10.80 -12.15 1.76
C ARG A 139 9.50 -12.50 2.49
N VAL A 140 9.39 -12.14 3.77
CA VAL A 140 8.17 -12.34 4.58
C VAL A 140 7.07 -11.38 4.12
N VAL A 141 7.42 -10.12 3.79
CA VAL A 141 6.50 -9.14 3.19
C VAL A 141 5.94 -9.71 1.89
N GLU A 142 6.80 -10.13 0.96
CA GLU A 142 6.42 -10.73 -0.33
C GLU A 142 5.49 -11.93 -0.17
N LEU A 143 5.85 -12.89 0.70
CA LEU A 143 5.02 -14.07 0.98
C LEU A 143 3.64 -13.67 1.52
N CYS A 144 3.60 -12.70 2.43
CA CYS A 144 2.35 -12.23 3.02
C CYS A 144 1.45 -11.54 2.00
N THR A 145 2.01 -10.60 1.22
CA THR A 145 1.29 -9.87 0.17
C THR A 145 0.73 -10.83 -0.87
N ASN A 146 1.58 -11.71 -1.42
CA ASN A 146 1.18 -12.65 -2.46
C ASN A 146 0.14 -13.68 -1.98
N TYR A 147 0.29 -14.21 -0.76
CA TYR A 147 -0.70 -15.13 -0.20
C TYR A 147 -2.05 -14.45 0.00
N ALA A 148 -2.05 -13.25 0.58
CA ALA A 148 -3.28 -12.48 0.80
C ALA A 148 -3.96 -12.13 -0.54
N ALA A 149 -3.20 -11.65 -1.53
CA ALA A 149 -3.69 -11.34 -2.87
C ALA A 149 -4.29 -12.58 -3.57
N ALA A 150 -3.60 -13.73 -3.52
CA ALA A 150 -4.12 -14.98 -4.08
C ALA A 150 -5.48 -15.38 -3.48
N ARG A 151 -5.65 -15.20 -2.18
CA ARG A 151 -6.92 -15.49 -1.50
C ARG A 151 -8.05 -14.53 -1.88
N LEU A 152 -7.73 -13.28 -2.20
CA LEU A 152 -8.72 -12.33 -2.70
C LEU A 152 -9.16 -12.71 -4.12
N LEU A 153 -8.22 -13.09 -4.99
CA LEU A 153 -8.50 -13.50 -6.37
C LEU A 153 -9.33 -14.79 -6.46
N ILE A 154 -9.10 -15.76 -5.57
CA ILE A 154 -9.88 -17.02 -5.52
C ILE A 154 -11.34 -16.75 -5.16
N ARG A 155 -11.58 -15.77 -4.29
CA ARG A 155 -12.90 -15.47 -3.77
C ARG A 155 -13.50 -14.39 -4.68
N GLU A 156 -14.03 -14.79 -5.82
CA GLU A 156 -14.62 -13.87 -6.80
C GLU A 156 -15.61 -12.90 -6.11
N TYR A 157 -15.23 -11.62 -6.02
CA TYR A 157 -16.01 -10.58 -5.35
C TYR A 157 -16.82 -9.81 -6.38
N GLY A 158 -17.92 -10.41 -6.85
CA GLY A 158 -19.09 -9.71 -7.38
C GLY A 158 -18.91 -8.80 -8.60
N PHE A 159 -17.73 -8.73 -9.20
CA PHE A 159 -17.58 -8.16 -10.54
C PHE A 159 -18.13 -9.18 -11.53
N ASN A 160 -19.31 -8.89 -12.10
CA ASN A 160 -19.84 -9.54 -13.30
C ASN A 160 -19.00 -9.22 -14.55
N GLN A 161 -17.70 -8.98 -14.40
CA GLN A 161 -16.78 -9.16 -15.50
C GLN A 161 -16.42 -10.64 -15.40
N ASP A 162 -17.02 -11.44 -16.29
CA ASP A 162 -16.57 -12.79 -16.59
C ASP A 162 -15.17 -12.68 -17.23
N ILE A 163 -14.18 -12.25 -16.43
CA ILE A 163 -12.78 -12.24 -16.83
C ILE A 163 -12.35 -13.69 -16.62
N GLU A 164 -12.56 -14.46 -17.68
CA GLU A 164 -12.18 -15.86 -17.80
C GLU A 164 -10.75 -16.04 -17.27
N GLY A 165 -10.62 -16.65 -16.08
CA GLY A 165 -9.32 -17.01 -15.50
C GLY A 165 -8.92 -16.37 -14.16
N THR A 166 -9.64 -15.38 -13.62
CA THR A 166 -9.24 -14.71 -12.36
C THR A 166 -9.10 -15.66 -11.16
N SER A 167 -10.06 -16.56 -10.95
CA SER A 167 -9.97 -17.58 -9.90
C SER A 167 -8.86 -18.62 -10.18
N LYS A 168 -8.64 -18.97 -11.45
CA LYS A 168 -7.55 -19.85 -11.90
C LYS A 168 -6.18 -19.24 -11.63
N ASP A 169 -6.02 -17.94 -11.88
CA ASP A 169 -4.80 -17.19 -11.60
C ASP A 169 -4.57 -17.08 -10.09
N GLY A 170 -5.63 -16.88 -9.31
CA GLY A 170 -5.57 -16.96 -7.84
C GLY A 170 -5.07 -18.30 -7.32
N TYR A 171 -5.56 -19.43 -7.84
CA TYR A 171 -5.07 -20.75 -7.46
C TYR A 171 -3.61 -21.00 -7.87
N LYS A 172 -3.23 -20.61 -9.09
CA LYS A 172 -1.85 -20.73 -9.57
C LYS A 172 -0.89 -19.90 -8.71
N ARG A 173 -1.27 -18.68 -8.37
CA ARG A 173 -0.50 -17.82 -7.46
C ARG A 173 -0.36 -18.44 -6.08
N LEU A 174 -1.45 -18.98 -5.53
CA LEU A 174 -1.41 -19.65 -4.23
C LEU A 174 -0.48 -20.87 -4.23
N GLU A 175 -0.41 -21.61 -5.35
CA GLU A 175 0.52 -22.72 -5.51
C GLU A 175 1.98 -22.25 -5.50
N VAL A 176 2.32 -21.23 -6.29
CA VAL A 176 3.67 -20.64 -6.32
C VAL A 176 4.08 -20.14 -4.94
N VAL A 177 3.21 -19.40 -4.25
CA VAL A 177 3.51 -18.88 -2.90
C VAL A 177 3.73 -20.00 -1.89
N LYS A 178 3.02 -21.12 -2.01
CA LYS A 178 3.24 -22.30 -1.17
C LYS A 178 4.59 -22.97 -1.47
N GLN A 179 5.02 -23.00 -2.73
CA GLN A 179 6.35 -23.50 -3.10
C GLN A 179 7.45 -22.59 -2.55
N ASP A 180 7.31 -21.28 -2.73
CA ASP A 180 8.21 -20.27 -2.19
C ASP A 180 8.32 -20.34 -0.66
N MET A 181 7.20 -20.61 0.04
CA MET A 181 7.20 -20.84 1.48
C MET A 181 7.94 -22.11 1.86
N GLN A 182 7.81 -23.20 1.10
CA GLN A 182 8.57 -24.42 1.37
C GLN A 182 10.07 -24.20 1.18
N GLU A 183 10.47 -23.42 0.19
CA GLU A 183 11.88 -23.03 0.00
C GLU A 183 12.38 -22.19 1.17
N PHE A 184 11.58 -21.21 1.61
CA PHE A 184 11.93 -20.37 2.76
C PHE A 184 12.02 -21.15 4.08
N VAL A 185 11.16 -22.14 4.28
CA VAL A 185 11.28 -23.07 5.41
C VAL A 185 12.56 -23.90 5.33
N LYS A 186 12.93 -24.39 4.13
CA LYS A 186 14.16 -25.16 3.92
C LYS A 186 15.42 -24.33 4.12
N SER A 187 15.38 -23.02 3.87
CA SER A 187 16.53 -22.14 4.12
C SER A 187 16.78 -21.89 5.61
N GLY A 188 15.87 -22.31 6.51
CA GLY A 188 15.95 -22.02 7.93
C GLY A 188 15.47 -20.61 8.31
N GLY A 189 14.80 -19.91 7.39
CA GLY A 189 14.38 -18.53 7.58
C GLY A 189 15.53 -17.53 7.41
N VAL A 190 15.44 -16.41 8.12
CA VAL A 190 16.38 -15.28 8.02
C VAL A 190 17.31 -15.15 9.22
N CYS A 191 17.01 -15.81 10.35
CA CYS A 191 17.82 -15.70 11.57
C CYS A 191 18.73 -16.90 11.83
N GLY A 192 18.99 -17.72 10.81
CA GLY A 192 19.98 -18.79 10.83
C GLY A 192 21.33 -18.32 10.29
N ASP A 193 22.07 -17.59 11.13
CA ASP A 193 23.55 -17.52 11.23
C ASP A 193 24.03 -16.10 11.51
N GLY A 194 24.43 -15.88 12.77
CA GLY A 194 25.43 -14.88 13.08
C GLY A 194 26.81 -15.38 12.62
N SER A 195 27.13 -15.25 11.33
CA SER A 195 28.52 -15.16 10.85
C SER A 195 28.56 -14.83 9.36
N ASP A 196 29.50 -13.96 9.03
CA ASP A 196 29.87 -13.48 7.71
C ASP A 196 29.89 -14.52 6.57
N GLY A 197 29.41 -14.08 5.41
CA GLY A 197 29.92 -14.53 4.11
C GLY A 197 29.01 -15.48 3.34
N LEU A 198 28.19 -14.92 2.43
CA LEU A 198 28.11 -15.35 1.04
C LEU A 198 27.33 -14.31 0.23
N SER A 199 28.07 -13.50 -0.52
CA SER A 199 27.56 -12.78 -1.67
C SER A 199 27.01 -13.77 -2.70
N ALA A 200 25.71 -13.72 -2.95
CA ALA A 200 25.10 -14.13 -4.20
C ALA A 200 24.01 -13.11 -4.51
N GLY A 201 24.30 -12.27 -5.48
CA GLY A 201 23.51 -11.08 -5.78
C GLY A 201 22.14 -11.41 -6.34
N PHE A 202 21.14 -10.74 -5.78
CA PHE A 202 20.23 -9.91 -6.57
C PHE A 202 20.18 -8.58 -5.85
N GLY A 203 20.66 -7.53 -6.51
CA GLY A 203 20.60 -6.18 -5.98
C GLY A 203 19.15 -5.88 -5.64
N ALA A 204 18.88 -5.63 -4.36
CA ALA A 204 17.65 -4.99 -3.94
C ALA A 204 17.61 -3.63 -4.63
N VAL A 205 16.90 -3.56 -5.76
CA VAL A 205 16.44 -2.28 -6.29
C VAL A 205 15.28 -1.88 -5.41
N GLY A 206 15.60 -1.40 -4.21
CA GLY A 206 14.69 -0.59 -3.43
C GLY A 206 14.57 0.77 -4.12
N ALA A 207 13.86 0.81 -5.25
CA ALA A 207 13.38 2.05 -5.81
C ALA A 207 12.23 2.52 -4.91
N ARG A 208 12.58 3.19 -3.82
CA ARG A 208 11.66 4.14 -3.20
C ARG A 208 11.55 5.27 -4.21
N CYS A 209 10.51 5.26 -5.03
CA CYS A 209 10.11 6.48 -5.74
C CYS A 209 9.69 7.47 -4.66
N ASP A 210 10.53 8.48 -4.41
CA ASP A 210 10.26 9.63 -3.55
C ASP A 210 9.25 10.60 -4.20
N GLY A 211 8.66 10.22 -5.34
CA GLY A 211 7.66 11.01 -6.05
C GLY A 211 8.23 12.25 -6.72
N ASP A 212 9.57 12.43 -6.75
CA ASP A 212 10.16 13.56 -7.45
C ASP A 212 10.40 13.21 -8.92
N LEU A 213 9.42 13.59 -9.76
CA LEU A 213 9.46 13.40 -11.22
C LEU A 213 10.56 14.25 -11.89
N PHE A 214 11.24 15.13 -11.14
CA PHE A 214 12.32 15.99 -11.62
C PHE A 214 13.48 16.00 -10.63
N GLY A 215 14.17 14.86 -10.50
CA GLY A 215 15.31 14.73 -9.61
C GLY A 215 16.27 15.93 -9.65
N ASP A 216 16.62 16.40 -8.45
CA ASP A 216 17.60 17.45 -8.21
C ASP A 216 18.89 17.18 -9.01
N PHE A 217 19.16 18.04 -9.98
CA PHE A 217 20.44 18.07 -10.66
C PHE A 217 21.49 18.61 -9.68
N PRO A 218 22.49 17.82 -9.24
CA PRO A 218 23.59 18.40 -8.47
C PRO A 218 24.40 19.32 -9.39
N ASP A 219 24.22 20.62 -9.20
CA ASP A 219 25.05 21.68 -9.78
C ASP A 219 26.51 21.38 -9.40
N ARG A 220 27.28 20.86 -10.36
CA ARG A 220 28.72 20.60 -10.23
C ARG A 220 29.44 21.94 -10.08
N ARG A 221 29.45 22.48 -8.86
CA ARG A 221 30.40 23.53 -8.47
C ARG A 221 31.62 22.88 -7.84
N HIS A 222 32.71 22.92 -8.62
CA HIS A 222 34.06 22.67 -8.18
C HIS A 222 34.36 23.26 -6.79
N PRO A 223 34.96 22.51 -5.86
CA PRO A 223 35.80 23.11 -4.84
C PRO A 223 37.22 23.25 -5.42
N ARG A 224 37.57 24.46 -5.88
CA ARG A 224 38.93 24.98 -5.70
C ARG A 224 38.92 25.71 -4.37
N ASN A 225 39.85 25.37 -3.49
CA ASN A 225 40.47 26.19 -2.46
C ASN A 225 41.54 25.28 -1.84
N ASP A 226 42.77 25.34 -2.32
CA ASP A 226 43.78 26.35 -2.00
C ASP A 226 44.35 26.12 -0.60
N ASP A 227 45.62 25.72 -0.65
CA ASP A 227 46.58 25.52 0.42
C ASP A 227 46.55 26.63 1.47
N TYR A 228 46.46 26.26 2.74
CA TYR A 228 47.05 27.05 3.82
C TYR A 228 47.76 26.13 4.81
N TYR A 229 49.09 26.12 4.69
CA TYR A 229 50.00 25.81 5.78
C TYR A 229 50.00 26.98 6.75
N GLU A 230 49.63 26.76 8.00
CA GLU A 230 50.19 27.54 9.11
C GLU A 230 50.82 26.58 10.12
N ARG A 231 52.09 26.87 10.40
CA ARG A 231 52.96 26.19 11.36
C ARG A 231 52.67 26.75 12.74
N GLU A 232 52.59 25.88 13.74
CA GLU A 232 52.97 26.24 15.10
C GLU A 232 54.42 25.78 15.31
N ASP A 233 55.33 26.77 15.28
CA ASP A 233 56.48 26.97 16.18
C ASP A 233 57.10 28.35 15.87
#